data_AF-A0A1Q7L4R2-F1
#
_entry.id   AF-A0A1Q7L4R2-F1
#
_cell.length_a   1.000
_cell.length_b   1.000
_cell.length_c   1.000
_cell.angle_alpha   90.00
_cell.angle_beta   90.00
_cell.angle_gamma   90.00
#
_symmetry.space_group_name_H-M   'P 1'
#
loop_
_entity.id
_entity.type
_entity.pdbx_description
1 polymer ?
#
loop_
_entity_poly.entity_id
_entity_poly.type
_entity_poly.pdbx_seq_one_letter_code
_entity_poly.pdbx_strand_id
1 'polypeptide(L)'
;MTEPTVVISLDLELSWGMFDLSFDDHLLKMARWTHDVGAPKLLNHLTRNRLSATWAVVGAMMRPSLPDVSGLPEVRYPHFSKPWFTYVPRAGDELTHPEWFGARLVDMIRRAKPEQEIGFHSFSHVPFGLAGMTRERAVAEYVHCVQTAKELGIATTSFVFPRNSVAYLRELRDAGFTCFRDIDELPVRFASETLTGLGMIWADFLGLSPCMIEPSLKGGLVSIPGSLLIRYAAGWRKYIPDSSRLRRLRKGLERVRRNAGVFHVWFHPENLYAEWPRLENVVARFLDELGILVRNGDVRCLTMGQLASEFLSKVAAKQPCSSIQPHREPAATCAATRPELGADAN
;
A
#
# COMPACT_ATOMS: atom_id res chain seq x y z
N MET A 1 -4.51 -21.31 -4.88
CA MET A 1 -3.82 -20.21 -5.57
C MET A 1 -4.83 -19.12 -5.84
N THR A 2 -4.44 -17.87 -5.72
CA THR A 2 -5.33 -16.76 -6.09
C THR A 2 -5.62 -16.80 -7.58
N GLU A 3 -6.83 -16.40 -7.97
CA GLU A 3 -7.19 -16.23 -9.39
C GLU A 3 -6.28 -15.20 -10.06
N PRO A 4 -6.09 -15.24 -11.39
CA PRO A 4 -5.31 -14.25 -12.13
C PRO A 4 -5.75 -12.82 -11.80
N THR A 5 -4.97 -12.12 -10.98
CA THR A 5 -5.35 -10.83 -10.42
C THR A 5 -4.25 -9.81 -10.62
N VAL A 6 -4.59 -8.62 -11.10
CA VAL A 6 -3.70 -7.47 -11.15
C VAL A 6 -4.11 -6.48 -10.07
N VAL A 7 -3.15 -5.99 -9.30
CA VAL A 7 -3.32 -4.90 -8.34
C VAL A 7 -2.47 -3.72 -8.80
N ILE A 8 -3.02 -2.52 -8.73
CA ILE A 8 -2.29 -1.28 -8.97
C ILE A 8 -2.33 -0.45 -7.69
N SER A 9 -1.17 -0.11 -7.14
CA SER A 9 -1.06 0.89 -6.06
C SER A 9 -0.26 2.11 -6.51
N LEU A 10 -0.76 3.28 -6.15
CA LEU A 10 -0.24 4.59 -6.56
C LEU A 10 0.12 5.39 -5.33
N ASP A 11 1.40 5.69 -5.16
CA ASP A 11 1.89 6.48 -4.03
C ASP A 11 1.77 7.95 -4.40
N LEU A 12 0.71 8.63 -3.94
CA LEU A 12 0.44 10.04 -4.24
C LEU A 12 0.94 10.91 -3.09
N GLU A 13 2.02 11.65 -3.34
CA GLU A 13 2.86 12.27 -2.32
C GLU A 13 3.02 13.79 -2.49
N LEU A 14 2.97 14.29 -3.72
CA LEU A 14 3.32 15.66 -4.07
C LEU A 14 4.70 16.05 -3.46
N SER A 15 4.80 17.21 -2.79
CA SER A 15 6.06 17.62 -2.14
C SER A 15 6.46 16.71 -0.97
N TRP A 16 5.50 16.01 -0.34
CA TRP A 16 5.75 15.18 0.85
C TRP A 16 6.76 14.06 0.60
N GLY A 17 6.84 13.57 -0.63
CA GLY A 17 7.67 12.43 -1.01
C GLY A 17 9.18 12.65 -0.91
N MET A 18 9.61 13.91 -1.09
CA MET A 18 11.01 14.23 -1.38
C MET A 18 11.55 15.45 -0.62
N PHE A 19 10.72 16.23 0.07
CA PHE A 19 11.17 17.49 0.69
C PHE A 19 12.30 17.30 1.72
N ASP A 20 12.38 16.14 2.36
CA ASP A 20 13.40 15.83 3.36
C ASP A 20 14.74 15.40 2.74
N LEU A 21 14.75 15.08 1.44
CA LEU A 21 15.96 14.79 0.66
C LEU A 21 16.44 16.01 -0.14
N SER A 22 15.50 16.71 -0.77
CA SER A 22 15.78 17.90 -1.58
C SER A 22 14.51 18.76 -1.66
N PHE A 23 14.57 19.99 -1.13
CA PHE A 23 13.50 20.96 -1.25
C PHE A 23 13.93 22.11 -2.16
N ASP A 24 13.52 22.04 -3.43
CA ASP A 24 13.89 22.99 -4.48
C ASP A 24 12.71 23.30 -5.42
N ASP A 25 12.92 24.24 -6.36
CA ASP A 25 11.93 24.63 -7.35
C ASP A 25 11.48 23.48 -8.26
N HIS A 26 12.33 22.47 -8.46
CA HIS A 26 12.00 21.32 -9.29
C HIS A 26 10.96 20.45 -8.59
N LEU A 27 11.13 20.17 -7.29
CA LEU A 27 10.13 19.48 -6.47
C LEU A 27 8.79 20.21 -6.51
N LEU A 28 8.78 21.53 -6.28
CA LEU A 28 7.55 22.32 -6.28
C LEU A 28 6.83 22.26 -7.64
N LYS A 29 7.57 22.40 -8.75
CA LYS A 29 6.99 22.30 -10.11
C LYS A 29 6.44 20.91 -10.40
N MET A 30 7.16 19.86 -10.00
CA MET A 30 6.73 18.48 -10.17
C MET A 30 5.45 18.20 -9.37
N ALA A 31 5.41 18.64 -8.10
CA ALA A 31 4.25 18.48 -7.24
C ALA A 31 3.02 19.21 -7.77
N ARG A 32 3.15 20.49 -8.18
CA ARG A 32 2.05 21.25 -8.81
C ARG A 32 1.57 20.58 -10.09
N TRP A 33 2.49 20.14 -10.96
CA TRP A 33 2.12 19.41 -12.18
C TRP A 33 1.40 18.09 -11.86
N THR A 34 1.84 17.36 -10.85
CA THR A 34 1.22 16.10 -10.43
C THR A 34 -0.20 16.35 -9.92
N HIS A 35 -0.39 17.40 -9.13
CA HIS A 35 -1.69 17.85 -8.64
C HIS A 35 -2.65 18.23 -9.78
N ASP A 36 -2.23 19.13 -10.67
CA ASP A 36 -3.10 19.75 -11.67
C ASP A 36 -3.27 18.92 -12.95
N VAL A 37 -2.30 18.06 -13.28
CA VAL A 37 -2.22 17.38 -14.58
C VAL A 37 -1.98 15.88 -14.42
N GLY A 38 -0.92 15.48 -13.73
CA GLY A 38 -0.43 14.09 -13.70
C GLY A 38 -1.45 13.11 -13.11
N ALA A 39 -1.87 13.33 -11.87
CA ALA A 39 -2.85 12.48 -11.18
C ALA A 39 -4.23 12.51 -11.87
N PRO A 40 -4.80 13.67 -12.26
CA PRO A 40 -6.04 13.71 -13.07
C PRO A 40 -5.98 12.90 -14.37
N LYS A 41 -4.87 12.98 -15.11
CA LYS A 41 -4.70 12.20 -16.35
C LYS A 41 -4.58 10.70 -16.07
N LEU A 42 -3.82 10.32 -15.06
CA LEU A 42 -3.70 8.92 -14.67
C LEU A 42 -5.05 8.33 -14.24
N LEU A 43 -5.83 9.09 -13.46
CA LEU A 43 -7.19 8.72 -13.09
C LEU A 43 -8.07 8.51 -14.34
N ASN A 44 -7.98 9.39 -15.33
CA ASN A 44 -8.69 9.23 -16.61
C ASN A 44 -8.26 7.96 -17.38
N HIS A 45 -6.97 7.61 -17.38
CA HIS A 45 -6.49 6.37 -17.99
C HIS A 45 -7.02 5.11 -17.28
N LEU A 46 -7.16 5.15 -15.96
CA LEU A 46 -7.76 4.06 -15.19
C LEU A 46 -9.27 3.94 -15.49
N THR A 47 -10.01 5.04 -15.35
CA THR A 47 -11.47 5.03 -15.45
C THR A 47 -11.95 4.68 -16.85
N ARG A 48 -11.33 5.22 -17.91
CA ARG A 48 -11.66 4.88 -19.30
C ARG A 48 -11.46 3.40 -19.61
N ASN A 49 -10.51 2.76 -18.93
CA ASN A 49 -10.21 1.34 -19.08
C ASN A 49 -11.03 0.44 -18.14
N ARG A 50 -11.91 1.03 -17.32
CA ARG A 50 -12.70 0.34 -16.28
C ARG A 50 -11.81 -0.37 -15.26
N LEU A 51 -10.73 0.28 -14.86
CA LEU A 51 -9.78 -0.23 -13.87
C LEU A 51 -9.90 0.55 -12.55
N SER A 52 -9.79 -0.18 -11.45
CA SER A 52 -9.66 0.37 -10.11
C SER A 52 -8.22 0.27 -9.64
N ALA A 53 -7.75 1.28 -8.91
CA ALA A 53 -6.45 1.27 -8.25
C ALA A 53 -6.58 1.72 -6.79
N THR A 54 -5.55 1.40 -5.99
CA THR A 54 -5.37 1.94 -4.64
C THR A 54 -4.49 3.18 -4.72
N TRP A 55 -5.03 4.33 -4.38
CA TRP A 55 -4.28 5.58 -4.25
C TRP A 55 -3.85 5.70 -2.79
N ALA A 56 -2.59 5.37 -2.50
CA ALA A 56 -1.99 5.57 -1.19
C ALA A 56 -1.58 7.04 -1.08
N VAL A 57 -2.39 7.85 -0.39
CA VAL A 57 -2.20 9.29 -0.31
C VAL A 57 -1.65 9.67 1.05
N VAL A 58 -0.76 10.66 1.10
CA VAL A 58 -0.29 11.25 2.35
C VAL A 58 -1.46 11.92 3.08
N GLY A 59 -1.72 11.56 4.34
CA GLY A 59 -2.92 11.99 5.06
C GLY A 59 -3.05 13.51 5.20
N ALA A 60 -1.94 14.23 5.43
CA ALA A 60 -1.93 15.68 5.51
C ALA A 60 -2.25 16.34 4.15
N MET A 61 -1.84 15.72 3.04
CA MET A 61 -2.19 16.17 1.69
C MET A 61 -3.69 16.09 1.42
N MET A 62 -4.41 15.13 2.01
CA MET A 62 -5.87 14.97 1.80
C MET A 62 -6.70 16.13 2.38
N ARG A 63 -6.07 17.05 3.12
CA ARG A 63 -6.73 18.17 3.81
C ARG A 63 -6.53 19.46 3.00
N PRO A 64 -7.44 20.45 3.14
CA PRO A 64 -7.31 21.71 2.42
C PRO A 64 -6.13 22.54 2.91
N SER A 65 -5.66 22.31 4.14
CA SER A 65 -4.50 22.98 4.75
C SER A 65 -3.91 22.11 5.86
N LEU A 66 -2.73 22.49 6.36
CA LEU A 66 -2.06 21.75 7.44
C LEU A 66 -2.88 21.90 8.74
N PRO A 67 -3.30 20.79 9.38
CA PRO A 67 -3.98 20.86 10.68
C PRO A 67 -3.00 21.25 11.78
N ASP A 68 -3.51 21.42 13.01
CA ASP A 68 -2.61 21.54 14.16
C ASP A 68 -1.80 20.25 14.33
N VAL A 69 -0.49 20.38 14.17
CA VAL A 69 0.50 19.30 14.29
C VAL A 69 1.39 19.45 15.52
N SER A 70 1.10 20.41 16.39
CA SER A 70 1.90 20.68 17.60
C SER A 70 1.97 19.48 18.57
N GLY A 71 0.96 18.62 18.54
CA GLY A 71 0.90 17.39 19.33
C GLY A 71 1.66 16.19 18.75
N LEU A 72 2.19 16.26 17.51
CA LEU A 72 2.96 15.14 16.96
C LEU A 72 4.39 15.12 17.52
N PRO A 73 4.86 14.00 18.09
CA PRO A 73 6.25 13.87 18.53
C PRO A 73 7.22 14.06 17.36
N GLU A 74 8.29 14.82 17.56
CA GLU A 74 9.24 15.12 16.49
C GLU A 74 10.07 13.88 16.08
N VAL A 75 10.43 13.78 14.79
CA VAL A 75 11.37 12.75 14.30
C VAL A 75 12.78 13.33 14.21
N ARG A 76 13.80 12.48 14.42
CA ARG A 76 15.20 12.89 14.28
C ARG A 76 15.92 11.96 13.33
N TYR A 77 15.99 12.32 12.06
CA TYR A 77 16.70 11.52 11.06
C TYR A 77 18.05 12.14 10.70
N PRO A 78 19.12 11.34 10.53
CA PRO A 78 20.44 11.87 10.18
C PRO A 78 20.49 12.69 8.89
N HIS A 79 19.66 12.34 7.89
CA HIS A 79 19.60 13.05 6.60
C HIS A 79 18.75 14.33 6.65
N PHE A 80 17.95 14.53 7.70
CA PHE A 80 17.06 15.67 7.83
C PHE A 80 17.00 16.17 9.29
N SER A 81 17.77 17.21 9.59
CA SER A 81 17.96 17.71 10.96
C SER A 81 16.98 18.81 11.39
N LYS A 82 16.09 19.25 10.49
CA LYS A 82 15.09 20.29 10.77
C LYS A 82 13.80 19.65 11.30
N PRO A 83 12.93 20.40 12.00
CA PRO A 83 11.59 19.92 12.31
C PRO A 83 10.86 19.47 11.03
N TRP A 84 10.14 18.35 11.10
CA TRP A 84 9.58 17.66 9.94
C TRP A 84 8.69 18.56 9.09
N PHE A 85 7.89 19.41 9.74
CA PHE A 85 6.96 20.32 9.08
C PHE A 85 7.58 21.68 8.71
N THR A 86 8.92 21.83 8.72
CA THR A 86 9.56 23.16 8.55
C THR A 86 9.29 23.81 7.19
N TYR A 87 9.09 23.01 6.14
CA TYR A 87 8.85 23.52 4.77
C TYR A 87 7.37 23.56 4.41
N VAL A 88 6.51 22.96 5.24
CA VAL A 88 5.08 22.93 4.96
C VAL A 88 4.49 24.31 5.29
N PRO A 89 3.79 24.96 4.36
CA PRO A 89 3.14 26.23 4.60
C PRO A 89 2.15 26.13 5.77
N ARG A 90 2.42 26.87 6.85
CA ARG A 90 1.52 26.93 8.03
C ARG A 90 0.30 27.80 7.80
N ALA A 91 0.46 28.83 6.97
CA ALA A 91 -0.61 29.68 6.49
C ALA A 91 -0.82 29.39 5.00
N GLY A 92 -2.09 29.33 4.58
CA GLY A 92 -2.48 28.99 3.22
C GLY A 92 -3.20 27.65 3.12
N ASP A 93 -3.58 27.30 1.90
CA ASP A 93 -4.42 26.15 1.59
C ASP A 93 -4.05 25.55 0.21
N GLU A 94 -4.82 24.57 -0.26
CA GLU A 94 -4.67 23.95 -1.58
C GLU A 94 -4.68 24.95 -2.74
N LEU A 95 -5.39 26.09 -2.64
CA LEU A 95 -5.43 27.06 -3.72
C LEU A 95 -4.08 27.79 -3.85
N THR A 96 -3.43 28.12 -2.73
CA THR A 96 -2.14 28.82 -2.74
C THR A 96 -0.95 27.86 -2.78
N HIS A 97 -1.11 26.67 -2.21
CA HIS A 97 -0.09 25.63 -2.06
C HIS A 97 -0.54 24.23 -2.55
N PRO A 98 -0.94 24.11 -3.83
CA PRO A 98 -1.35 22.83 -4.42
C PRO A 98 -0.21 21.79 -4.48
N GLU A 99 1.04 22.21 -4.28
CA GLU A 99 2.20 21.30 -4.14
C GLU A 99 2.20 20.48 -2.83
N TRP A 100 1.40 20.87 -1.84
CA TRP A 100 1.36 20.24 -0.51
C TRP A 100 0.00 19.65 -0.18
N PHE A 101 -1.07 20.31 -0.63
CA PHE A 101 -2.45 19.95 -0.34
C PHE A 101 -3.18 19.60 -1.63
N GLY A 102 -4.12 18.65 -1.55
CA GLY A 102 -4.86 18.15 -2.69
C GLY A 102 -6.21 17.59 -2.30
N ALA A 103 -6.95 18.25 -1.41
CA ALA A 103 -8.26 17.80 -0.97
C ALA A 103 -9.26 17.69 -2.13
N ARG A 104 -9.22 18.62 -3.09
CA ARG A 104 -10.05 18.55 -4.30
C ARG A 104 -9.62 17.41 -5.23
N LEU A 105 -8.32 17.17 -5.36
CA LEU A 105 -7.78 16.02 -6.09
C LEU A 105 -8.25 14.70 -5.46
N VAL A 106 -8.21 14.57 -4.14
CA VAL A 106 -8.71 13.40 -3.42
C VAL A 106 -10.21 13.22 -3.59
N ASP A 107 -11.00 14.30 -3.53
CA ASP A 107 -12.45 14.22 -3.80
C ASP A 107 -12.74 13.79 -5.26
N MET A 108 -11.94 14.25 -6.23
CA MET A 108 -12.04 13.81 -7.62
C MET A 108 -11.77 12.31 -7.76
N ILE A 109 -10.72 11.79 -7.11
CA ILE A 109 -10.42 10.34 -7.09
C ILE A 109 -11.57 9.56 -6.45
N ARG A 110 -12.09 10.04 -5.31
CA ARG A 110 -13.20 9.41 -4.57
C ARG A 110 -14.48 9.27 -5.40
N ARG A 111 -14.79 10.28 -6.22
CA ARG A 111 -16.02 10.32 -7.05
C ARG A 111 -15.90 9.54 -8.35
N ALA A 112 -14.69 9.14 -8.74
CA ALA A 112 -14.45 8.45 -9.99
C ALA A 112 -15.14 7.09 -10.08
N LYS A 113 -15.48 6.67 -11.31
CA LYS A 113 -16.06 5.35 -11.61
C LYS A 113 -15.23 4.63 -12.70
N PRO A 114 -14.92 3.32 -12.55
CA PRO A 114 -15.17 2.49 -11.37
C PRO A 114 -14.47 3.05 -10.13
N GLU A 115 -14.96 2.65 -8.95
CA GLU A 115 -14.51 3.20 -7.68
C GLU A 115 -13.00 2.97 -7.51
N GLN A 116 -12.33 4.01 -7.04
CA GLN A 116 -10.92 3.96 -6.66
C GLN A 116 -10.84 3.80 -5.14
N GLU A 117 -9.88 3.00 -4.67
CA GLU A 117 -9.59 2.93 -3.24
C GLU A 117 -8.70 4.10 -2.85
N ILE A 118 -9.03 4.79 -1.76
CA ILE A 118 -8.13 5.74 -1.10
C ILE A 118 -7.52 5.01 0.10
N GLY A 119 -6.22 4.76 0.02
CA GLY A 119 -5.39 4.23 1.11
C GLY A 119 -4.51 5.32 1.72
N PHE A 120 -3.80 4.99 2.79
CA PHE A 120 -2.88 5.93 3.45
C PHE A 120 -1.42 5.64 3.12
N HIS A 121 -0.67 6.70 2.84
CA HIS A 121 0.78 6.68 2.77
C HIS A 121 1.41 7.38 3.99
N SER A 122 0.97 6.95 5.19
CA SER A 122 1.10 7.67 6.47
C SER A 122 0.40 9.03 6.50
N PHE A 123 0.50 9.76 7.61
CA PHE A 123 -0.07 11.10 7.72
C PHE A 123 0.87 12.16 7.13
N SER A 124 2.18 12.06 7.39
CA SER A 124 3.16 13.11 7.02
C SER A 124 4.38 12.61 6.25
N HIS A 125 4.34 11.39 5.70
CA HIS A 125 5.42 10.76 4.92
C HIS A 125 6.72 10.47 5.70
N VAL A 126 6.65 10.37 7.03
CA VAL A 126 7.81 9.98 7.84
C VAL A 126 8.26 8.53 7.55
N PRO A 127 9.56 8.24 7.37
CA PRO A 127 10.05 6.87 7.20
C PRO A 127 10.00 6.04 8.50
N PHE A 128 9.13 5.03 8.57
CA PHE A 128 8.86 4.31 9.82
C PHE A 128 10.01 3.41 10.31
N GLY A 129 10.79 2.80 9.41
CA GLY A 129 11.87 1.89 9.78
C GLY A 129 13.24 2.56 9.99
N LEU A 130 13.34 3.89 9.93
CA LEU A 130 14.60 4.58 10.17
C LEU A 130 14.86 4.83 11.66
N ALA A 131 16.15 4.78 12.04
CA ALA A 131 16.61 5.20 13.35
C ALA A 131 16.26 6.68 13.55
N GLY A 132 15.33 6.96 14.47
CA GLY A 132 14.71 8.26 14.66
C GLY A 132 13.20 8.22 14.76
N MET A 133 12.56 7.17 14.24
CA MET A 133 11.14 6.91 14.46
C MET A 133 10.92 6.30 15.85
N THR A 134 10.02 6.90 16.64
CA THR A 134 9.58 6.35 17.93
C THR A 134 8.21 5.69 17.79
N ARG A 135 7.87 4.82 18.75
CA ARG A 135 6.53 4.20 18.81
C ARG A 135 5.45 5.26 18.98
N GLU A 136 5.68 6.28 19.80
CA GLU A 136 4.75 7.36 20.05
C GLU A 136 4.45 8.15 18.78
N ARG A 137 5.48 8.45 17.96
CA ARG A 137 5.27 9.10 16.66
C ARG A 137 4.54 8.19 15.68
N ALA A 138 4.91 6.90 15.59
CA ALA A 138 4.22 5.97 14.71
C ALA A 138 2.72 5.86 15.04
N VAL A 139 2.37 5.77 16.34
CA VAL A 139 0.97 5.77 16.80
C VAL A 139 0.28 7.09 16.45
N ALA A 140 0.93 8.23 16.66
CA ALA A 140 0.37 9.54 16.31
C ALA A 140 0.06 9.65 14.80
N GLU A 141 0.95 9.17 13.92
CA GLU A 141 0.69 9.10 12.48
C GLU A 141 -0.58 8.31 12.16
N TYR A 142 -0.73 7.12 12.76
CA TYR A 142 -1.91 6.29 12.54
C TYR A 142 -3.20 6.93 13.06
N VAL A 143 -3.16 7.56 14.24
CA VAL A 143 -4.30 8.29 14.80
C VAL A 143 -4.74 9.42 13.86
N HIS A 144 -3.80 10.19 13.31
CA HIS A 144 -4.12 11.23 12.33
C HIS A 144 -4.67 10.67 11.01
N CYS A 145 -4.20 9.49 10.57
CA CYS A 145 -4.81 8.79 9.43
C CYS A 145 -6.26 8.42 9.73
N VAL A 146 -6.54 7.79 10.87
CA VAL A 146 -7.91 7.38 11.28
C VAL A 146 -8.84 8.59 11.40
N GLN A 147 -8.36 9.68 11.99
CA GLN A 147 -9.12 10.91 12.11
C GLN A 147 -9.44 11.50 10.73
N THR A 148 -8.45 11.57 9.84
CA THR A 148 -8.65 12.02 8.45
C THR A 148 -9.64 11.11 7.72
N ALA A 149 -9.56 9.80 7.91
CA ALA A 149 -10.48 8.83 7.29
C ALA A 149 -11.93 9.07 7.73
N LYS A 150 -12.15 9.30 9.03
CA LYS A 150 -13.46 9.61 9.62
C LYS A 150 -14.02 10.92 9.06
N GLU A 151 -13.21 11.96 8.96
CA GLU A 151 -13.61 13.27 8.43
C GLU A 151 -14.01 13.19 6.94
N LEU A 152 -13.30 12.38 6.15
CA LEU A 152 -13.57 12.19 4.73
C LEU A 152 -14.61 11.10 4.43
N GLY A 153 -15.06 10.35 5.44
CA GLY A 153 -15.97 9.22 5.26
C GLY A 153 -15.37 8.08 4.42
N ILE A 154 -14.07 7.84 4.53
CA ILE A 154 -13.36 6.75 3.83
C ILE A 154 -12.97 5.63 4.82
N ALA A 155 -12.73 4.43 4.30
CA ALA A 155 -12.33 3.29 5.12
C ALA A 155 -10.82 3.31 5.43
N THR A 156 -10.44 2.87 6.63
CA THR A 156 -9.04 2.61 7.02
C THR A 156 -8.66 1.19 6.62
N THR A 157 -8.51 0.94 5.31
CA THR A 157 -8.29 -0.43 4.81
C THR A 157 -6.81 -0.69 4.52
N SER A 158 -6.25 0.06 3.57
CA SER A 158 -4.91 -0.15 3.04
C SER A 158 -3.92 0.91 3.52
N PHE A 159 -2.72 0.45 3.85
CA PHE A 159 -1.60 1.29 4.22
C PHE A 159 -0.37 0.98 3.36
N VAL A 160 0.34 2.01 2.94
CA VAL A 160 1.64 1.87 2.27
C VAL A 160 2.65 2.64 3.11
N PHE A 161 3.72 1.99 3.54
CA PHE A 161 4.75 2.64 4.32
C PHE A 161 5.61 3.56 3.44
N PRO A 162 5.85 4.82 3.83
CA PRO A 162 6.83 5.68 3.17
C PRO A 162 8.15 4.95 2.94
N ARG A 163 8.63 4.99 1.69
CA ARG A 163 9.87 4.30 1.23
C ARG A 163 9.83 2.78 1.39
N ASN A 164 8.64 2.17 1.46
CA ASN A 164 8.43 0.75 1.79
C ASN A 164 9.15 0.32 3.08
N SER A 165 9.32 1.26 4.03
CA SER A 165 10.01 1.02 5.30
C SER A 165 9.02 0.46 6.33
N VAL A 166 8.71 -0.83 6.23
CA VAL A 166 7.68 -1.51 7.04
C VAL A 166 8.13 -1.65 8.49
N ALA A 167 7.37 -1.07 9.43
CA ALA A 167 7.55 -1.21 10.88
C ALA A 167 6.22 -0.98 11.62
N TYR A 168 6.19 -1.19 12.94
CA TYR A 168 5.01 -0.88 13.79
C TYR A 168 3.68 -1.53 13.33
N LEU A 169 3.75 -2.75 12.78
CA LEU A 169 2.59 -3.47 12.23
C LEU A 169 1.50 -3.75 13.28
N ARG A 170 1.88 -3.94 14.54
CA ARG A 170 0.92 -4.15 15.63
C ARG A 170 0.08 -2.90 15.83
N GLU A 171 0.73 -1.74 15.95
CA GLU A 171 0.09 -0.45 16.10
C GLU A 171 -0.78 -0.09 14.89
N LEU A 172 -0.30 -0.40 13.67
CA LEU A 172 -1.07 -0.21 12.44
C LEU A 172 -2.38 -1.02 12.47
N ARG A 173 -2.31 -2.29 12.87
CA ARG A 173 -3.48 -3.16 13.03
C ARG A 173 -4.42 -2.65 14.12
N ASP A 174 -3.87 -2.27 15.27
CA ASP A 174 -4.67 -1.79 16.40
C ASP A 174 -5.36 -0.46 16.06
N ALA A 175 -4.85 0.31 15.08
CA ALA A 175 -5.51 1.48 14.51
C ALA A 175 -6.62 1.15 13.49
N GLY A 176 -6.87 -0.12 13.17
CA GLY A 176 -7.99 -0.58 12.35
C GLY A 176 -7.68 -0.81 10.87
N PHE A 177 -6.41 -0.73 10.45
CA PHE A 177 -6.00 -1.13 9.10
C PHE A 177 -6.07 -2.65 8.94
N THR A 178 -6.33 -3.11 7.71
CA THR A 178 -6.50 -4.55 7.42
C THR A 178 -5.42 -5.09 6.50
N CYS A 179 -4.81 -4.25 5.66
CA CYS A 179 -3.72 -4.65 4.78
C CYS A 179 -2.66 -3.58 4.60
N PHE A 180 -1.49 -4.01 4.15
CA PHE A 180 -0.41 -3.11 3.76
C PHE A 180 0.37 -3.64 2.56
N ARG A 181 1.02 -2.73 1.82
CA ARG A 181 1.98 -3.12 0.78
C ARG A 181 3.30 -3.48 1.45
N ASP A 182 3.71 -4.74 1.30
CA ASP A 182 5.01 -5.22 1.79
C ASP A 182 6.09 -4.98 0.72
N ILE A 183 7.35 -5.19 1.10
CA ILE A 183 8.49 -5.01 0.19
C ILE A 183 8.35 -5.88 -1.06
N ASP A 184 8.95 -5.43 -2.17
CA ASP A 184 8.84 -6.13 -3.45
C ASP A 184 9.36 -7.57 -3.39
N GLU A 185 8.60 -8.49 -3.97
CA GLU A 185 9.03 -9.86 -4.21
C GLU A 185 9.97 -9.87 -5.42
N LEU A 186 11.19 -10.34 -5.22
CA LEU A 186 12.21 -10.37 -6.26
C LEU A 186 12.41 -11.79 -6.78
N PRO A 187 12.63 -12.00 -8.10
CA PRO A 187 12.88 -13.33 -8.65
C PRO A 187 14.10 -14.02 -8.04
N VAL A 188 15.11 -13.21 -7.68
CA VAL A 188 16.34 -13.66 -7.04
C VAL A 188 16.75 -12.59 -6.02
N ARG A 189 16.95 -13.01 -4.78
CA ARG A 189 17.64 -12.23 -3.75
C ARG A 189 19.02 -12.84 -3.56
N PHE A 190 20.06 -12.07 -3.81
CA PHE A 190 21.43 -12.49 -3.51
C PHE A 190 21.74 -12.18 -2.04
N ALA A 191 22.76 -12.84 -1.49
CA ALA A 191 23.25 -12.55 -0.14
C ALA A 191 23.74 -11.09 0.01
N SER A 192 24.17 -10.48 -1.10
CA SER A 192 24.53 -9.06 -1.17
C SER A 192 23.37 -8.23 -1.71
N GLU A 193 22.99 -7.19 -0.97
CA GLU A 193 22.01 -6.19 -1.42
C GLU A 193 22.49 -5.45 -2.68
N THR A 194 23.79 -5.14 -2.78
CA THR A 194 24.38 -4.49 -3.95
C THR A 194 24.22 -5.32 -5.21
N LEU A 195 24.49 -6.63 -5.13
CA LEU A 195 24.31 -7.55 -6.27
C LEU A 195 22.84 -7.69 -6.65
N THR A 196 21.95 -7.74 -5.65
CA THR A 196 20.50 -7.74 -5.88
C THR A 196 20.05 -6.46 -6.60
N GLY A 197 20.56 -5.30 -6.16
CA GLY A 197 20.30 -4.01 -6.80
C GLY A 197 20.76 -3.99 -8.26
N LEU A 198 22.01 -4.39 -8.54
CA LEU A 198 22.55 -4.47 -9.91
C LEU A 198 21.74 -5.44 -10.78
N GLY A 199 21.38 -6.60 -10.25
CA GLY A 199 20.54 -7.57 -10.96
C GLY A 199 19.18 -6.97 -11.33
N MET A 200 18.58 -6.17 -10.45
CA MET A 200 17.32 -5.48 -10.74
C MET A 200 17.48 -4.39 -11.80
N ILE A 201 18.58 -3.63 -11.79
CA ILE A 201 18.89 -2.66 -12.85
C ILE A 201 18.97 -3.36 -14.21
N TRP A 202 19.73 -4.45 -14.32
CA TRP A 202 19.82 -5.23 -15.55
C TRP A 202 18.47 -5.80 -15.97
N ALA A 203 17.67 -6.26 -15.01
CA ALA A 203 16.32 -6.74 -15.28
C ALA A 203 15.44 -5.66 -15.92
N ASP A 204 15.60 -4.40 -15.52
CA ASP A 204 14.89 -3.25 -16.12
C ASP A 204 15.34 -2.98 -17.56
N PHE A 205 16.65 -2.96 -17.82
CA PHE A 205 17.19 -2.76 -19.15
C PHE A 205 16.81 -3.88 -20.13
N LEU A 206 16.87 -5.14 -19.69
CA LEU A 206 16.56 -6.32 -20.51
C LEU A 206 15.07 -6.63 -20.61
N GLY A 207 14.24 -5.94 -19.82
CA GLY A 207 12.81 -6.19 -19.75
C GLY A 207 12.46 -7.61 -19.30
N LEU A 208 13.06 -8.07 -18.20
CA LEU A 208 12.80 -9.41 -17.63
C LEU A 208 11.42 -9.51 -16.94
N SER A 209 10.91 -10.73 -16.77
CA SER A 209 9.58 -10.95 -16.17
C SER A 209 9.59 -10.64 -14.67
N PRO A 210 8.56 -9.96 -14.13
CA PRO A 210 8.37 -9.78 -12.68
C PRO A 210 7.85 -11.06 -12.00
N CYS A 211 7.89 -11.08 -10.66
CA CYS A 211 7.31 -12.15 -9.85
C CYS A 211 5.80 -12.01 -9.69
N MET A 212 5.09 -13.14 -9.66
CA MET A 212 3.74 -13.18 -9.10
C MET A 212 3.85 -13.32 -7.59
N ILE A 213 2.93 -12.70 -6.87
CA ILE A 213 2.88 -12.72 -5.41
C ILE A 213 1.61 -13.43 -4.95
N GLU A 214 1.63 -13.88 -3.71
CA GLU A 214 0.45 -14.36 -3.00
C GLU A 214 0.32 -13.55 -1.70
N PRO A 215 -0.88 -13.02 -1.37
CA PRO A 215 -1.08 -12.37 -0.09
C PRO A 215 -0.85 -13.34 1.08
N SER A 216 -0.39 -12.81 2.21
CA SER A 216 -0.15 -13.61 3.42
C SER A 216 -0.54 -12.83 4.68
N LEU A 217 -0.66 -13.51 5.82
CA LEU A 217 -0.85 -12.84 7.11
C LEU A 217 0.50 -12.53 7.75
N LYS A 218 0.70 -11.28 8.16
CA LYS A 218 1.87 -10.83 8.92
C LYS A 218 1.40 -9.89 10.03
N GLY A 219 1.60 -10.30 11.28
CA GLY A 219 1.17 -9.52 12.45
C GLY A 219 -0.36 -9.35 12.59
N GLY A 220 -1.16 -10.17 11.89
CA GLY A 220 -2.63 -10.03 11.84
C GLY A 220 -3.14 -9.09 10.75
N LEU A 221 -2.24 -8.57 9.89
CA LEU A 221 -2.57 -7.80 8.70
C LEU A 221 -2.34 -8.64 7.45
N VAL A 222 -3.07 -8.35 6.37
CA VAL A 222 -2.78 -8.91 5.05
C VAL A 222 -1.58 -8.16 4.47
N SER A 223 -0.46 -8.87 4.35
CA SER A 223 0.73 -8.43 3.63
C SER A 223 0.54 -8.69 2.14
N ILE A 224 0.70 -7.64 1.32
CA ILE A 224 0.60 -7.70 -0.14
C ILE A 224 1.92 -7.18 -0.73
N PRO A 225 2.90 -8.05 -1.00
CA PRO A 225 4.15 -7.65 -1.65
C PRO A 225 3.93 -6.96 -3.00
N GLY A 226 4.83 -6.06 -3.37
CA GLY A 226 4.89 -5.53 -4.74
C GLY A 226 5.52 -6.54 -5.71
N SER A 227 5.07 -6.55 -6.96
CA SER A 227 5.68 -7.34 -8.05
C SER A 227 6.62 -6.52 -8.91
N LEU A 228 6.28 -5.25 -9.16
CA LEU A 228 7.01 -4.38 -10.06
C LEU A 228 6.77 -2.88 -9.76
N LEU A 229 7.84 -2.19 -9.38
CA LEU A 229 7.91 -0.72 -9.42
C LEU A 229 8.12 -0.22 -10.84
N ILE A 230 7.23 0.63 -11.36
CA ILE A 230 7.52 1.42 -12.57
C ILE A 230 8.45 2.57 -12.18
N ARG A 231 9.73 2.42 -12.54
CA ARG A 231 10.77 3.38 -12.16
C ARG A 231 10.63 4.73 -12.85
N TYR A 232 10.84 5.79 -12.06
CA TYR A 232 11.01 7.17 -12.52
C TYR A 232 12.01 7.29 -13.66
N ALA A 233 11.70 8.11 -14.67
CA ALA A 233 12.50 8.28 -15.87
C ALA A 233 13.50 9.45 -15.77
N ALA A 234 14.10 9.68 -14.60
CA ALA A 234 15.12 10.73 -14.38
C ALA A 234 16.49 10.15 -13.99
N GLY A 235 17.51 11.00 -13.99
CA GLY A 235 18.90 10.61 -13.70
C GLY A 235 19.38 9.51 -14.65
N TRP A 236 20.08 8.50 -14.14
CA TRP A 236 20.50 7.36 -14.97
C TRP A 236 19.32 6.49 -15.47
N ARG A 237 18.18 6.52 -14.78
CA ARG A 237 17.01 5.68 -15.11
C ARG A 237 16.35 6.11 -16.42
N LYS A 238 16.59 7.35 -16.88
CA LYS A 238 16.15 7.82 -18.19
C LYS A 238 16.72 6.99 -19.34
N TYR A 239 17.85 6.32 -19.14
CA TYR A 239 18.48 5.47 -20.18
C TYR A 239 17.85 4.09 -20.31
N ILE A 240 17.03 3.65 -19.34
CA ILE A 240 16.24 2.42 -19.51
C ILE A 240 15.28 2.66 -20.70
N PRO A 241 15.22 1.78 -21.72
CA PRO A 241 14.30 1.95 -22.84
C PRO A 241 12.83 1.81 -22.42
N ASP A 242 11.94 2.58 -23.02
CA ASP A 242 10.50 2.48 -22.74
C ASP A 242 9.90 1.18 -23.24
N SER A 243 10.44 0.67 -24.34
CA SER A 243 10.14 -0.66 -24.84
C SER A 243 10.49 -1.75 -23.82
N SER A 244 11.57 -1.59 -23.05
CA SER A 244 11.92 -2.51 -21.96
C SER A 244 10.97 -2.37 -20.78
N ARG A 245 10.61 -1.15 -20.36
CA ARG A 245 9.59 -0.93 -19.32
C ARG A 245 8.25 -1.59 -19.68
N LEU A 246 7.76 -1.32 -20.89
CA LEU A 246 6.51 -1.91 -21.39
C LEU A 246 6.61 -3.44 -21.52
N ARG A 247 7.77 -3.96 -21.94
CA ARG A 247 8.02 -5.41 -22.01
C ARG A 247 7.90 -6.09 -20.64
N ARG A 248 8.37 -5.46 -19.56
CA ARG A 248 8.23 -6.01 -18.19
C ARG A 248 6.76 -6.10 -17.78
N LEU A 249 6.01 -5.03 -18.03
CA LEU A 249 4.58 -4.95 -17.74
C LEU A 249 3.81 -6.04 -18.51
N ARG A 250 4.07 -6.17 -19.82
CA ARG A 250 3.50 -7.23 -20.67
C ARG A 250 3.84 -8.64 -20.18
N LYS A 251 5.10 -8.90 -19.83
CA LYS A 251 5.52 -10.18 -19.25
C LYS A 251 4.82 -10.47 -17.91
N GLY A 252 4.50 -9.44 -17.13
CA GLY A 252 3.68 -9.59 -15.93
C GLY A 252 2.25 -10.01 -16.24
N LEU A 253 1.60 -9.34 -17.20
CA LEU A 253 0.25 -9.68 -17.68
C LEU A 253 0.19 -11.11 -18.28
N GLU A 254 1.20 -11.50 -19.06
CA GLU A 254 1.29 -12.87 -19.61
C GLU A 254 1.46 -13.90 -18.50
N ARG A 255 2.29 -13.61 -17.49
CA ARG A 255 2.58 -14.55 -16.41
C ARG A 255 1.39 -14.76 -15.49
N VAL A 256 0.69 -13.68 -15.11
CA VAL A 256 -0.48 -13.78 -14.23
C VAL A 256 -1.61 -14.57 -14.89
N ARG A 257 -1.80 -14.41 -16.21
CA ARG A 257 -2.76 -15.20 -17.00
C ARG A 257 -2.43 -16.69 -17.03
N ARG A 258 -1.14 -17.04 -17.16
CA ARG A 258 -0.72 -18.45 -17.30
C ARG A 258 -0.63 -19.19 -15.97
N ASN A 259 -0.11 -18.52 -14.93
CA ASN A 259 0.31 -19.19 -13.70
C ASN A 259 -0.62 -18.89 -12.51
N ALA A 260 -1.65 -18.06 -12.71
CA ALA A 260 -2.44 -17.47 -11.64
C ALA A 260 -1.57 -16.69 -10.63
N GLY A 261 -2.14 -16.30 -9.49
CA GLY A 261 -1.48 -15.42 -8.53
C GLY A 261 -1.81 -13.95 -8.74
N VAL A 262 -1.07 -13.09 -8.05
CA VAL A 262 -1.25 -11.63 -8.11
C VAL A 262 -0.06 -10.97 -8.81
N PHE A 263 -0.34 -10.06 -9.75
CA PHE A 263 0.64 -9.13 -10.31
C PHE A 263 0.39 -7.73 -9.73
N HIS A 264 1.19 -7.33 -8.76
CA HIS A 264 1.05 -6.03 -8.07
C HIS A 264 2.02 -5.00 -8.67
N VAL A 265 1.52 -4.12 -9.51
CA VAL A 265 2.28 -3.02 -10.10
C VAL A 265 2.11 -1.77 -9.24
N TRP A 266 3.19 -1.06 -8.98
CA TRP A 266 3.12 0.18 -8.22
C TRP A 266 4.07 1.25 -8.75
N PHE A 267 3.71 2.51 -8.53
CA PHE A 267 4.52 3.68 -8.89
C PHE A 267 3.93 4.95 -8.28
N HIS A 268 4.63 6.06 -8.47
CA HIS A 268 4.23 7.37 -7.97
C HIS A 268 3.68 8.18 -9.17
N PRO A 269 2.50 8.81 -9.10
CA PRO A 269 2.04 9.73 -10.14
C PRO A 269 3.07 10.82 -10.50
N GLU A 270 3.87 11.25 -9.52
CA GLU A 270 5.03 12.14 -9.60
C GLU A 270 6.06 11.65 -10.62
N ASN A 271 6.19 10.33 -10.77
CA ASN A 271 7.14 9.75 -11.70
C ASN A 271 6.82 10.09 -13.17
N LEU A 272 5.58 10.48 -13.47
CA LEU A 272 5.15 10.81 -14.83
C LEU A 272 5.66 12.18 -15.30
N TYR A 273 6.17 13.03 -14.39
CA TYR A 273 6.64 14.38 -14.70
C TYR A 273 7.95 14.42 -15.49
N ALA A 274 8.92 13.55 -15.15
CA ALA A 274 10.22 13.57 -15.83
C ALA A 274 10.09 13.07 -17.27
N GLU A 275 10.69 13.83 -18.19
CA GLU A 275 10.65 13.53 -19.63
C GLU A 275 9.20 13.36 -20.13
N TRP A 276 8.21 14.01 -19.48
CA TRP A 276 6.80 13.91 -19.83
C TRP A 276 6.56 14.25 -21.32
N PRO A 277 5.77 13.46 -22.09
CA PRO A 277 4.88 12.37 -21.67
C PRO A 277 5.46 10.95 -21.81
N ARG A 278 6.78 10.77 -21.70
CA ARG A 278 7.45 9.50 -21.97
C ARG A 278 6.95 8.33 -21.12
N LEU A 279 6.99 8.46 -19.79
CA LEU A 279 6.54 7.40 -18.89
C LEU A 279 5.01 7.26 -18.88
N GLU A 280 4.28 8.38 -19.05
CA GLU A 280 2.82 8.38 -19.22
C GLU A 280 2.41 7.49 -20.39
N ASN A 281 3.10 7.55 -21.53
CA ASN A 281 2.81 6.69 -22.68
C ASN A 281 3.00 5.19 -22.39
N VAL A 282 4.00 4.83 -21.57
CA VAL A 282 4.21 3.43 -21.15
C VAL A 282 3.06 2.96 -20.27
N VAL A 283 2.69 3.77 -19.27
CA VAL A 283 1.59 3.47 -18.35
C VAL A 283 0.27 3.40 -19.10
N ALA A 284 -0.03 4.36 -19.97
CA ALA A 284 -1.26 4.38 -20.77
C ALA A 284 -1.42 3.10 -21.61
N ARG A 285 -0.35 2.66 -22.30
CA ARG A 285 -0.37 1.41 -23.08
C ARG A 285 -0.60 0.18 -22.21
N PHE A 286 0.04 0.13 -21.04
CA PHE A 286 -0.17 -0.95 -20.08
C PHE A 286 -1.61 -0.99 -19.57
N LEU A 287 -2.20 0.15 -19.21
CA LEU A 287 -3.58 0.25 -18.73
C LEU A 287 -4.59 -0.08 -19.84
N ASP A 288 -4.31 0.30 -21.09
CA ASP A 288 -5.14 -0.08 -22.24
C ASP A 288 -5.14 -1.60 -22.45
N GLU A 289 -3.97 -2.24 -22.40
CA GLU A 289 -3.84 -3.70 -22.51
C GLU A 289 -4.52 -4.43 -21.34
N LEU A 290 -4.28 -3.98 -20.11
CA LEU A 290 -4.94 -4.53 -18.92
C LEU A 290 -6.46 -4.37 -18.99
N GLY A 291 -6.95 -3.21 -19.42
CA GLY A 291 -8.38 -2.95 -19.59
C GLY A 291 -9.05 -3.92 -20.57
N ILE A 292 -8.37 -4.28 -21.66
CA ILE A 292 -8.86 -5.31 -22.60
C ILE A 292 -8.97 -6.67 -21.90
N LEU A 293 -7.92 -7.08 -21.18
CA LEU A 293 -7.90 -8.37 -20.47
C LEU A 293 -9.00 -8.47 -19.40
N VAL A 294 -9.22 -7.40 -18.64
CA VAL A 294 -10.29 -7.33 -17.64
C VAL A 294 -11.67 -7.44 -18.29
N ARG A 295 -11.92 -6.72 -19.39
CA ARG A 295 -13.21 -6.79 -20.11
C ARG A 295 -13.48 -8.16 -20.72
N ASN A 296 -12.44 -8.89 -21.13
CA ASN A 296 -12.56 -10.24 -21.65
C ASN A 296 -12.70 -11.31 -20.54
N GLY A 297 -12.54 -10.94 -19.27
CA GLY A 297 -12.53 -11.88 -18.15
C GLY A 297 -11.24 -12.71 -18.04
N ASP A 298 -10.18 -12.33 -18.75
CA ASP A 298 -8.88 -13.03 -18.73
C ASP A 298 -8.14 -12.85 -17.40
N VAL A 299 -8.31 -11.68 -16.76
CA VAL A 299 -7.73 -11.32 -15.47
C VAL A 299 -8.70 -10.43 -14.72
N ARG A 300 -8.58 -10.40 -13.39
CA ARG A 300 -9.29 -9.44 -12.53
C ARG A 300 -8.38 -8.26 -12.23
N CYS A 301 -8.95 -7.08 -12.03
CA CYS A 301 -8.23 -5.92 -11.48
C CYS A 301 -8.88 -5.52 -10.16
N LEU A 302 -8.14 -5.68 -9.07
CA LEU A 302 -8.61 -5.40 -7.71
C LEU A 302 -7.75 -4.31 -7.08
N THR A 303 -8.37 -3.53 -6.22
CA THR A 303 -7.67 -2.69 -5.25
C THR A 303 -7.03 -3.56 -4.16
N MET A 304 -6.04 -3.05 -3.44
CA MET A 304 -5.41 -3.73 -2.30
C MET A 304 -6.45 -4.12 -1.24
N GLY A 305 -7.39 -3.24 -0.92
CA GLY A 305 -8.46 -3.52 0.04
C GLY A 305 -9.39 -4.64 -0.39
N GLN A 306 -9.77 -4.67 -1.68
CA GLN A 306 -10.58 -5.76 -2.24
C GLN A 306 -9.82 -7.10 -2.17
N LEU A 307 -8.55 -7.12 -2.57
CA LEU A 307 -7.73 -8.32 -2.49
C LEU A 307 -7.59 -8.82 -1.04
N ALA A 308 -7.37 -7.92 -0.09
CA ALA A 308 -7.28 -8.26 1.32
C ALA A 308 -8.59 -8.85 1.87
N SER A 309 -9.73 -8.24 1.53
CA SER A 309 -11.05 -8.73 1.94
C SER A 309 -11.34 -10.14 1.39
N GLU A 310 -11.04 -10.38 0.11
CA GLU A 310 -11.16 -11.72 -0.49
C GLU A 310 -10.25 -12.74 0.20
N PHE A 311 -9.01 -12.35 0.50
CA PHE A 311 -8.06 -13.21 1.17
C PHE A 311 -8.53 -13.60 2.58
N LEU A 312 -8.96 -12.63 3.39
CA LEU A 312 -9.47 -12.87 4.75
C LEU A 312 -10.71 -13.76 4.73
N SER A 313 -11.63 -13.52 3.79
CA SER A 313 -12.83 -14.36 3.61
C SER A 313 -12.46 -15.82 3.28
N LYS A 314 -11.47 -16.03 2.41
CA LYS A 314 -10.97 -17.38 2.08
C LYS A 314 -10.26 -18.05 3.25
N VAL A 315 -9.53 -17.31 4.08
CA VAL A 315 -8.89 -17.83 5.29
C VAL A 315 -9.95 -18.25 6.31
N ALA A 316 -10.95 -17.40 6.56
CA ALA A 316 -12.04 -17.70 7.49
C ALA A 316 -12.84 -18.94 7.07
N ALA A 317 -13.14 -19.09 5.78
CA ALA A 317 -13.84 -20.26 5.25
C ALA A 317 -13.05 -21.58 5.41
N LYS A 318 -11.72 -21.52 5.47
CA LYS A 318 -10.83 -22.69 5.67
C LYS A 318 -10.62 -23.06 7.14
N GLN A 319 -10.99 -22.18 8.08
CA GLN A 319 -10.99 -22.46 9.51
C GLN A 319 -12.44 -22.71 9.95
N PRO A 320 -13.02 -23.90 9.73
CA PRO A 320 -14.31 -24.20 10.32
C PRO A 320 -14.16 -24.10 11.84
N CYS A 321 -15.07 -23.34 12.46
CA CYS A 321 -15.22 -23.15 13.89
C CYS A 321 -14.92 -24.47 14.62
N SER A 322 -13.74 -24.57 15.26
CA SER A 322 -13.43 -25.71 16.10
C SER A 322 -14.39 -25.64 17.28
N SER A 323 -15.39 -26.51 17.23
CA SER A 323 -16.36 -26.83 18.27
C SER A 323 -15.96 -26.33 19.66
N ILE A 324 -16.74 -25.38 20.18
CA ILE A 324 -16.97 -25.26 21.61
C ILE A 324 -17.57 -26.61 22.04
N GLN A 325 -16.73 -27.51 22.57
CA GLN A 325 -17.25 -28.62 23.34
C GLN A 325 -17.84 -28.03 24.63
N PRO A 326 -19.14 -28.22 24.93
CA PRO A 326 -19.64 -27.88 26.24
C PRO A 326 -18.89 -28.78 27.24
N HIS A 327 -18.27 -28.14 28.24
CA HIS A 327 -17.74 -28.82 29.41
C HIS A 327 -18.78 -29.83 29.92
N ARG A 328 -18.48 -31.13 29.80
CA ARG A 328 -19.19 -32.16 30.56
C ARG A 328 -18.80 -31.96 32.02
N GLU A 329 -19.78 -31.58 32.84
CA GLU A 329 -19.68 -31.70 34.29
C GLU A 329 -19.35 -33.15 34.67
N PRO A 330 -18.46 -33.38 35.64
CA PRO A 330 -18.24 -34.73 36.15
C PRO A 330 -19.44 -35.18 36.97
N ALA A 331 -20.02 -36.31 36.56
CA ALA A 331 -21.09 -37.00 37.25
C ALA A 331 -20.69 -37.32 38.71
N ALA A 332 -21.50 -36.87 39.66
CA ALA A 332 -21.41 -37.26 41.06
C ALA A 332 -21.60 -38.78 41.19
N THR A 333 -20.61 -39.46 41.78
CA THR A 333 -20.68 -40.87 42.13
C THR A 333 -21.46 -41.03 43.44
N CYS A 334 -22.67 -41.57 43.35
CA CYS A 334 -23.41 -42.09 44.50
C CYS A 334 -22.65 -43.27 45.11
N ALA A 335 -22.18 -43.12 46.35
CA ALA A 335 -21.70 -44.22 47.16
C ALA A 335 -22.88 -45.02 47.71
N ALA A 336 -23.06 -46.25 47.22
CA ALA A 336 -23.97 -47.22 47.81
C ALA A 336 -23.21 -48.05 48.86
N THR A 337 -23.62 -47.88 50.11
CA THR A 337 -23.24 -48.69 51.28
C THR A 337 -23.69 -50.14 51.11
N ARG A 338 -22.76 -51.11 51.27
CA ARG A 338 -23.05 -52.53 51.49
C ARG A 338 -23.19 -52.81 53.00
N PRO A 339 -24.06 -53.76 53.41
CA PRO A 339 -24.16 -54.20 54.79
C PRO A 339 -23.19 -55.35 55.08
N GLU A 340 -22.49 -55.28 56.21
CA GLU A 340 -21.85 -56.44 56.85
C GLU A 340 -22.72 -56.88 58.05
N LEU A 341 -23.06 -58.16 58.06
CA LEU A 341 -23.76 -58.86 59.13
C LEU A 341 -22.89 -60.06 59.55
N GLY A 342 -22.76 -60.26 60.87
CA GLY A 342 -22.31 -61.51 61.51
C GLY A 342 -20.94 -61.39 62.16
N ALA A 343 -20.81 -60.92 63.41
CA ALA A 343 -21.14 -61.59 64.67
C ALA A 343 -20.06 -62.58 65.13
N ASP A 344 -19.38 -62.25 66.23
CA ASP A 344 -18.79 -63.20 67.18
C ASP A 344 -18.82 -62.64 68.62
N ALA A 345 -19.48 -63.43 69.48
CA ALA A 345 -19.35 -63.65 70.93
C ALA A 345 -19.10 -62.48 71.91
N ASN A 346 -20.13 -62.07 72.67
CA ASN A 346 -20.46 -62.54 74.05
C ASN A 346 -21.62 -61.73 74.65
#